data_AF-A0A075TEN6-F1
#
_entry.id   AF-A0A075TEN6-F1
#
_cell.length_a   1.000
_cell.length_b   1.000
_cell.length_c   1.000
_cell.angle_alpha   90.00
_cell.angle_beta   90.00
_cell.angle_gamma   90.00
#
_symmetry.space_group_name_H-M   'P 1'
#
loop_
_entity.id
_entity.type
_entity.pdbx_description
1 polymer ?
#
loop_
_entity_poly.entity_id
_entity_poly.type
_entity_poly.pdbx_seq_one_letter_code
_entity_poly.pdbx_strand_id
1 'polypeptide(L)'
;MGITGIIYMVTTVFSLVVLIFSSFTVGFDYFQFTQQYQPAACNSNPTPCKDPPAKLFTVHGLWPSNWNLPDPIFCKNTTITPQQIGHIEAQLEIIWPNVFNRTNHLVFWNKQWNKHGSCGYPIINDEIQYFETVIKMYITKKQNVS
;
A
#
# COMPACT_ATOMS: atom_id res chain seq x y z
N MET A 1 37.15 -64.07 -23.03
CA MET A 1 35.88 -63.75 -23.72
C MET A 1 34.84 -63.35 -22.67
N GLY A 2 34.33 -62.12 -22.75
CA GLY A 2 33.07 -61.68 -22.15
C GLY A 2 33.02 -61.35 -20.66
N ILE A 3 33.41 -60.14 -20.26
CA ILE A 3 32.82 -59.47 -19.08
C ILE A 3 31.71 -58.57 -19.63
N THR A 4 30.47 -59.05 -19.61
CA THR A 4 29.30 -58.22 -19.88
C THR A 4 28.98 -57.42 -18.62
N GLY A 5 29.56 -56.22 -18.53
CA GLY A 5 29.21 -55.22 -17.53
C GLY A 5 27.76 -54.79 -17.73
N ILE A 6 26.91 -55.09 -16.75
CA ILE A 6 25.56 -54.53 -16.65
C ILE A 6 25.75 -53.08 -16.20
N ILE A 7 25.76 -52.17 -17.18
CA ILE A 7 25.72 -50.74 -16.92
C ILE A 7 24.30 -50.43 -16.45
N TYR A 8 24.19 -50.07 -15.18
CA TYR A 8 22.96 -49.61 -14.55
C TYR A 8 22.43 -48.37 -15.29
N MET A 9 21.50 -48.56 -16.22
CA MET A 9 20.65 -47.49 -16.74
C MET A 9 19.53 -47.25 -15.74
N VAL A 10 19.87 -46.74 -14.55
CA VAL A 10 18.90 -46.00 -13.74
C VAL A 10 18.57 -44.79 -14.59
N THR A 11 17.46 -44.86 -15.32
CA THR A 11 16.84 -43.70 -15.94
C THR A 11 16.44 -42.77 -14.81
N THR A 12 17.38 -41.96 -14.32
CA THR A 12 17.08 -40.76 -13.58
C THR A 12 16.22 -39.94 -14.52
N VAL A 13 14.90 -40.10 -14.40
CA VAL A 13 13.93 -39.12 -14.84
C VAL A 13 14.36 -37.87 -14.11
N PHE A 14 15.20 -37.07 -14.77
CA PHE A 14 15.56 -35.75 -14.33
C PHE A 14 14.26 -34.97 -14.53
N SER A 15 13.34 -35.12 -13.56
CA SER A 15 12.16 -34.31 -13.45
C SER A 15 12.68 -32.89 -13.36
N LEU A 16 12.72 -32.24 -14.51
CA LEU A 16 12.69 -30.79 -14.65
C LEU A 16 11.38 -30.35 -14.02
N VAL A 17 11.31 -30.42 -12.69
CA VAL A 17 10.51 -29.51 -11.90
C VAL A 17 11.18 -28.18 -12.17
N VAL A 18 10.80 -27.56 -13.29
CA VAL A 18 11.01 -26.15 -13.53
C VAL A 18 10.27 -25.50 -12.37
N LEU A 19 10.99 -25.24 -11.28
CA LEU A 19 10.59 -24.28 -10.29
C LEU A 19 10.56 -22.96 -11.04
N ILE A 20 9.42 -22.68 -11.68
CA ILE A 20 9.08 -21.36 -12.15
C ILE A 20 8.95 -20.54 -10.87
N PHE A 21 10.08 -20.10 -10.33
CA PHE A 21 10.11 -18.94 -9.47
C PHE A 21 9.69 -17.80 -10.38
N SER A 22 8.38 -17.56 -10.45
CA SER A 22 7.85 -16.30 -10.94
C SER A 22 8.51 -15.24 -10.08
N SER A 23 9.60 -14.64 -10.55
CA SER A 23 10.13 -13.43 -9.94
C SER A 23 8.99 -12.43 -10.01
N PHE A 24 8.31 -12.22 -8.88
CA PHE A 24 7.35 -11.15 -8.75
C PHE A 24 8.17 -9.86 -8.90
N THR A 25 8.20 -9.31 -10.11
CA THR A 25 8.76 -7.98 -10.32
C THR A 25 7.86 -7.03 -9.53
N VAL A 26 8.40 -6.46 -8.46
CA VAL A 26 7.69 -5.44 -7.67
C VAL A 26 7.37 -4.29 -8.62
N GLY A 27 6.09 -3.92 -8.72
CA GLY A 27 5.62 -2.90 -9.67
C GLY A 27 6.00 -1.46 -9.31
N PHE A 28 6.86 -1.28 -8.29
CA PHE A 28 7.33 -0.01 -7.76
C PHE A 28 8.73 -0.16 -7.16
N ASP A 29 9.46 0.96 -7.03
CA ASP A 29 10.82 0.97 -6.48
C ASP A 29 10.88 1.30 -4.97
N TYR A 30 10.05 2.24 -4.50
CA TYR A 30 10.02 2.69 -3.11
C TYR A 30 8.62 3.17 -2.68
N PHE A 31 8.46 3.44 -1.38
CA PHE A 31 7.26 4.07 -0.85
C PHE A 31 7.51 5.52 -0.45
N GLN A 32 6.66 6.43 -0.90
CA GLN A 32 6.54 7.78 -0.36
C GLN A 32 5.50 7.80 0.75
N PHE A 33 5.92 8.02 1.98
CA PHE A 33 5.01 8.29 3.10
C PHE A 33 4.92 9.80 3.31
N THR A 34 3.82 10.40 2.85
CA THR A 34 3.62 11.84 2.83
C THR A 34 2.64 12.29 3.91
N GLN A 35 2.90 13.47 4.46
CA GLN A 35 2.06 14.12 5.46
C GLN A 35 1.73 15.54 5.02
N GLN A 36 0.59 16.04 5.46
CA GLN A 36 0.08 17.38 5.19
C GLN A 36 -0.19 18.13 6.48
N TYR A 37 0.25 19.39 6.53
CA TYR A 37 -0.12 20.31 7.60
C TYR A 37 -1.52 20.85 7.32
N GLN A 38 -2.51 20.52 8.18
CA GLN A 38 -3.92 20.78 7.86
C GLN A 38 -4.23 22.26 7.57
N PRO A 39 -3.71 23.25 8.32
CA PRO A 39 -3.99 24.66 8.04
C PRO A 39 -3.47 25.10 6.68
N ALA A 40 -2.28 24.63 6.28
CA ALA A 40 -1.74 24.94 4.95
C ALA A 40 -2.54 24.24 3.85
N ALA A 41 -2.92 22.97 4.04
CA ALA A 41 -3.76 22.24 3.10
C ALA A 41 -5.11 22.96 2.87
N CYS A 42 -5.77 23.38 3.95
CA CYS A 42 -7.04 24.11 3.88
C CYS A 42 -6.93 25.49 3.24
N ASN A 43 -5.80 26.17 3.39
CA ASN A 43 -5.56 27.48 2.77
C ASN A 43 -5.04 27.38 1.31
N SER A 44 -4.72 26.18 0.83
CA SER A 44 -4.18 25.97 -0.52
C SER A 44 -5.25 25.81 -1.59
N ASN A 45 -6.52 25.61 -1.21
CA ASN A 45 -7.63 25.36 -2.12
C ASN A 45 -8.62 26.55 -2.11
N PRO A 46 -9.19 26.94 -3.27
CA PRO A 46 -10.28 27.93 -3.31
C PRO A 46 -11.52 27.52 -2.49
N THR A 47 -11.77 26.22 -2.38
CA THR A 47 -12.85 25.67 -1.54
C THR A 47 -12.33 25.54 -0.11
N PRO A 48 -12.92 26.25 0.86
CA PRO A 48 -12.51 26.13 2.25
C PRO A 48 -12.82 24.73 2.80
N CYS A 49 -11.99 24.29 3.74
CA CYS A 49 -12.30 23.11 4.54
C CYS A 49 -13.60 23.30 5.31
N LYS A 50 -14.45 22.26 5.37
CA LYS A 50 -15.72 22.32 6.09
C LYS A 50 -15.57 22.32 7.61
N ASP A 51 -14.52 21.67 8.09
CA ASP A 51 -14.19 21.55 9.50
C ASP A 51 -12.95 22.39 9.83
N PRO A 52 -12.86 23.00 11.02
CA PRO A 52 -11.65 23.72 11.43
C PRO A 52 -10.40 22.83 11.40
N PRO A 53 -9.30 23.24 10.76
CA PRO A 53 -8.09 22.45 10.69
C PRO A 53 -7.38 22.41 12.05
N ALA A 54 -6.92 21.23 12.45
CA ALA A 54 -6.03 21.09 13.59
C ALA A 54 -4.59 21.52 13.21
N LYS A 55 -3.87 22.19 14.12
CA LYS A 55 -2.48 22.63 13.89
C LYS A 55 -1.48 21.47 14.02
N LEU A 56 -1.57 20.50 13.13
CA LEU A 56 -0.72 19.31 13.14
C LEU A 56 -0.57 18.75 11.73
N PHE A 57 0.49 17.96 11.54
CA PHE A 57 0.62 17.12 10.35
C PHE A 57 -0.26 15.88 10.51
N THR A 58 -0.94 15.50 9.43
CA THR A 58 -1.63 14.21 9.30
C THR A 58 -1.18 13.53 8.04
N VAL A 59 -1.41 12.22 7.92
CA VAL A 59 -1.12 11.48 6.70
C VAL A 59 -1.82 12.15 5.51
N HIS A 60 -1.07 12.30 4.43
CA HIS A 60 -1.60 12.67 3.11
C HIS A 60 -1.74 11.40 2.26
N GLY A 61 -0.70 10.57 2.23
CA GLY A 61 -0.80 9.19 1.73
C GLY A 61 0.47 8.36 1.82
N LEU A 62 0.34 7.09 1.44
CA LEU A 62 1.43 6.13 1.30
C LEU A 62 1.44 5.62 -0.14
N TRP A 63 2.44 6.02 -0.93
CA TRP A 63 2.41 5.82 -2.38
C TRP A 63 3.57 4.93 -2.83
N PRO A 64 3.28 3.77 -3.44
CA PRO A 64 4.27 3.06 -4.25
C PRO A 64 4.72 3.97 -5.40
N SER A 65 6.03 4.15 -5.56
CA SER A 65 6.62 5.10 -6.49
C SER A 65 7.87 4.54 -7.18
N ASN A 66 8.18 5.10 -8.34
CA ASN A 66 9.34 4.74 -9.15
C ASN A 66 10.41 5.83 -9.09
N TRP A 67 11.68 5.44 -9.21
CA TRP A 67 12.77 6.40 -9.38
C TRP A 67 12.63 7.16 -10.70
N ASN A 68 12.20 6.45 -11.74
CA ASN A 68 11.90 6.99 -13.05
C ASN A 68 10.38 7.00 -13.22
N LEU A 69 9.77 8.19 -13.25
CA LEU A 69 8.35 8.37 -13.50
C LEU A 69 7.88 7.59 -14.76
N PRO A 70 6.62 7.14 -14.83
CA PRO A 70 5.53 7.43 -13.89
C PRO A 70 5.46 6.47 -12.70
N ASP A 71 4.84 6.94 -11.60
CA ASP A 71 4.44 6.09 -10.48
C ASP A 71 3.26 5.20 -10.87
N PRO A 72 3.19 3.96 -10.35
CA PRO A 72 2.06 3.08 -10.61
C PRO A 72 0.80 3.59 -9.90
N ILE A 73 -0.33 3.56 -10.62
CA ILE A 73 -1.65 3.94 -10.08
C ILE A 73 -2.74 2.98 -10.57
N PHE A 74 -3.81 2.85 -9.79
CA PHE A 74 -5.02 2.09 -10.16
C PHE A 74 -4.76 0.60 -10.51
N CYS A 75 -3.85 -0.06 -9.79
CA CYS A 75 -3.45 -1.44 -10.08
C CYS A 75 -4.51 -2.50 -9.72
N LYS A 76 -5.41 -2.18 -8.79
CA LYS A 76 -6.58 -3.00 -8.43
C LYS A 76 -7.75 -2.08 -8.10
N ASN A 77 -8.96 -2.48 -8.49
CA ASN A 77 -10.18 -1.78 -8.16
C ASN A 77 -10.99 -2.60 -7.15
N THR A 78 -11.02 -2.16 -5.90
CA THR A 78 -11.87 -2.74 -4.85
C THR A 78 -12.57 -1.65 -4.04
N THR A 79 -13.69 -2.01 -3.42
CA THR A 79 -14.45 -1.11 -2.56
C THR A 79 -14.28 -1.55 -1.12
N ILE A 80 -13.70 -0.69 -0.31
CA ILE A 80 -13.64 -0.84 1.15
C ILE A 80 -15.00 -0.50 1.73
N THR A 81 -15.51 -1.42 2.55
CA THR A 81 -16.77 -1.28 3.29
C THR A 81 -16.51 -0.85 4.74
N PRO A 82 -17.46 -0.19 5.42
CA PRO A 82 -17.32 0.16 6.83
C PRO A 82 -16.98 -1.05 7.72
N GLN A 83 -17.57 -2.21 7.42
CA GLN A 83 -17.37 -3.44 8.20
C GLN A 83 -15.91 -3.91 8.16
N GLN A 84 -15.21 -3.74 7.03
CA GLN A 84 -13.82 -4.19 6.89
C GLN A 84 -12.84 -3.33 7.69
N ILE A 85 -13.10 -2.02 7.82
CA ILE A 85 -12.21 -1.08 8.52
C ILE A 85 -12.66 -0.74 9.93
N GLY A 86 -13.77 -1.29 10.41
CA GLY A 86 -14.40 -0.86 11.66
C GLY A 86 -13.48 -0.88 12.89
N HIS A 87 -12.50 -1.79 12.95
CA HIS A 87 -11.53 -1.85 14.06
C HIS A 87 -10.42 -0.78 13.99
N ILE A 88 -10.21 -0.16 12.83
CA ILE A 88 -9.17 0.87 12.59
C ILE A 88 -9.74 2.23 12.20
N GLU A 89 -11.04 2.34 11.92
CA GLU A 89 -11.71 3.56 11.44
C GLU A 89 -11.41 4.76 12.33
N ALA A 90 -11.67 4.65 13.64
CA ALA A 90 -11.42 5.74 14.59
C ALA A 90 -9.95 6.21 14.62
N GLN A 91 -8.99 5.30 14.38
CA GLN A 91 -7.58 5.67 14.28
C GLN A 91 -7.31 6.45 13.00
N LEU A 92 -7.87 5.99 11.87
CA LEU A 92 -7.74 6.66 10.58
C LEU A 92 -8.40 8.06 10.58
N GLU A 93 -9.53 8.25 11.26
CA GLU A 93 -10.16 9.58 11.39
C GLU A 93 -9.24 10.60 12.08
N ILE A 94 -8.39 10.14 12.99
CA ILE A 94 -7.44 10.98 13.72
C ILE A 94 -6.18 11.22 12.89
N ILE A 95 -5.57 10.15 12.36
CA ILE A 95 -4.23 10.25 11.73
C ILE A 95 -4.28 10.57 10.24
N TRP A 96 -5.36 10.20 9.54
CA TRP A 96 -5.53 10.36 8.11
C TRP A 96 -6.92 10.90 7.74
N PRO A 97 -7.33 12.05 8.30
CA PRO A 97 -8.62 12.64 7.98
C PRO A 97 -8.69 13.10 6.52
N ASN A 98 -9.89 13.07 5.97
CA ASN A 98 -10.24 13.93 4.85
C ASN A 98 -10.34 15.37 5.39
N VAL A 99 -9.23 16.10 5.32
CA VAL A 99 -9.14 17.47 5.85
C VAL A 99 -10.16 18.44 5.25
N PHE A 100 -10.62 18.19 4.03
CA PHE A 100 -11.57 19.06 3.34
C PHE A 100 -13.03 18.80 3.76
N ASN A 101 -13.37 17.56 4.14
CA ASN A 101 -14.70 17.19 4.59
C ASN A 101 -14.67 15.93 5.46
N ARG A 102 -14.73 16.09 6.79
CA ARG A 102 -14.67 14.96 7.73
C ARG A 102 -15.93 14.09 7.74
N THR A 103 -17.02 14.52 7.10
CA THR A 103 -18.19 13.63 6.91
C THR A 103 -18.00 12.61 5.78
N ASN A 104 -16.88 12.65 5.06
CA ASN A 104 -16.65 11.84 3.87
C ASN A 104 -15.28 11.12 3.87
N HIS A 105 -14.96 10.46 4.99
CA HIS A 105 -13.71 9.72 5.16
C HIS A 105 -13.64 8.46 4.31
N LEU A 106 -14.68 7.61 4.34
CA LEU A 106 -14.66 6.31 3.65
C LEU A 106 -14.45 6.44 2.14
N VAL A 107 -15.11 7.40 1.49
CA VAL A 107 -14.93 7.66 0.04
C VAL A 107 -13.51 8.17 -0.23
N PHE A 108 -12.96 8.99 0.65
CA PHE A 108 -11.59 9.47 0.54
C PHE A 108 -10.58 8.32 0.66
N TRP A 109 -10.69 7.46 1.68
CA TRP A 109 -9.80 6.31 1.85
C TRP A 109 -9.92 5.30 0.72
N ASN A 110 -11.13 5.06 0.20
CA ASN A 110 -11.35 4.26 -1.01
C ASN A 110 -10.56 4.80 -2.20
N LYS A 111 -10.53 6.13 -2.40
CA LYS A 111 -9.74 6.74 -3.47
C LYS A 111 -8.24 6.58 -3.24
N GLN A 112 -7.77 6.73 -2.00
CA GLN A 112 -6.35 6.56 -1.65
C GLN A 112 -5.87 5.14 -1.88
N TRP A 113 -6.65 4.14 -1.45
CA TRP A 113 -6.37 2.74 -1.72
C TRP A 113 -6.38 2.44 -3.22
N ASN A 114 -7.49 2.73 -3.91
CA ASN A 114 -7.62 2.37 -5.32
C ASN A 114 -6.56 3.03 -6.19
N LYS A 115 -6.26 4.32 -5.95
CA LYS A 115 -5.25 5.03 -6.72
C LYS A 115 -3.82 4.60 -6.39
N HIS A 116 -3.49 4.38 -5.13
CA HIS A 116 -2.10 4.19 -4.69
C HIS A 116 -1.86 2.85 -4.00
N GLY A 117 -2.57 2.58 -2.91
CA GLY A 117 -2.33 1.37 -2.09
C GLY A 117 -2.46 0.06 -2.87
N SER A 118 -3.35 0.03 -3.87
CA SER A 118 -3.58 -1.12 -4.75
C SER A 118 -2.34 -1.56 -5.54
N CYS A 119 -1.34 -0.69 -5.68
CA CYS A 119 -0.08 -0.94 -6.37
C CYS A 119 1.05 -1.43 -5.45
N GLY A 120 0.78 -1.61 -4.15
CA GLY A 120 1.80 -2.00 -3.17
C GLY A 120 2.15 -3.49 -3.12
N TYR A 121 1.51 -4.33 -3.94
CA TYR A 121 1.79 -5.78 -3.97
C TYR A 121 3.22 -6.07 -4.47
N PRO A 122 3.94 -7.07 -3.91
CA PRO A 122 3.53 -8.01 -2.85
C PRO A 122 3.77 -7.52 -1.41
N ILE A 123 4.28 -6.30 -1.22
CA ILE A 123 4.61 -5.79 0.11
C ILE A 123 3.34 -5.47 0.91
N ILE A 124 2.31 -4.96 0.22
CA ILE A 124 0.97 -4.69 0.73
C ILE A 124 -0.01 -5.59 -0.05
N ASN A 125 -0.64 -6.53 0.64
CA ASN A 125 -1.47 -7.57 0.05
C ASN A 125 -2.92 -7.13 -0.18
N ASP A 126 -3.46 -6.33 0.74
CA ASP A 126 -4.87 -5.91 0.74
C ASP A 126 -5.07 -4.52 1.36
N GLU A 127 -6.30 -4.03 1.25
CA GLU A 127 -6.73 -2.74 1.77
C GLU A 127 -6.52 -2.57 3.28
N ILE A 128 -6.70 -3.62 4.09
CA ILE A 128 -6.58 -3.52 5.55
C ILE A 128 -5.12 -3.43 5.93
N GLN A 129 -4.26 -4.26 5.33
CA GLN A 129 -2.82 -4.19 5.53
C GLN A 129 -2.27 -2.82 5.11
N TYR A 130 -2.80 -2.18 4.06
CA TYR A 130 -2.41 -0.83 3.65
C TYR A 130 -2.66 0.20 4.76
N PHE A 131 -3.88 0.23 5.31
CA PHE A 131 -4.24 1.18 6.35
C PHE A 131 -3.53 0.89 7.68
N GLU A 132 -3.40 -0.38 8.07
CA GLU A 132 -2.66 -0.77 9.27
C GLU A 132 -1.17 -0.42 9.15
N THR A 133 -0.59 -0.54 7.95
CA THR A 133 0.80 -0.11 7.69
C THR A 133 0.94 1.39 7.88
N VAL A 134 0.01 2.19 7.35
CA VAL A 134 -0.02 3.64 7.55
C VAL A 134 -0.13 4.01 9.03
N ILE A 135 -1.04 3.37 9.77
CA ILE A 135 -1.20 3.56 11.22
C ILE A 135 0.11 3.25 11.95
N LYS A 136 0.73 2.11 11.64
CA LYS A 136 2.00 1.68 12.25
C LYS A 136 3.13 2.66 11.95
N MET A 137 3.23 3.17 10.72
CA MET A 137 4.24 4.16 10.34
C MET A 137 4.06 5.46 11.12
N TYR A 138 2.83 5.96 11.19
CA TYR A 138 2.52 7.21 11.86
C TYR A 138 2.67 7.14 13.39
N ILE A 139 2.05 6.14 14.03
CA ILE A 139 1.96 6.01 15.49
C ILE A 139 3.15 5.25 16.07
N THR A 140 3.35 4.00 15.63
CA THR A 140 4.31 3.09 16.29
C THR A 140 5.75 3.43 15.95
N LYS A 141 6.03 3.75 14.69
CA LYS A 141 7.38 4.13 14.23
C LYS A 141 7.69 5.61 14.46
N LYS A 142 6.75 6.39 15.02
CA LYS A 142 6.89 7.82 15.30
C LYS A 142 7.40 8.61 14.09
N GLN A 143 6.90 8.27 12.90
CA GLN A 143 7.23 9.00 11.67
C GLN A 143 6.34 10.23 11.48
N ASN A 144 5.57 10.63 12.49
CA ASN A 144 4.83 11.88 12.48
C ASN A 144 5.80 13.08 12.41
N VAL A 145 5.53 14.00 11.50
CA VAL A 145 6.32 15.24 11.38
C VAL A 145 5.91 16.17 12.52
N SER A 146 6.87 16.52 13.39
CA SER A 146 6.73 17.48 14.48
C SER A 146 7.21 18.87 14.08
#